data_AF-A0A537V360-F1
#
_entry.id   AF-A0A537V360-F1
#
_cell.length_a   1.000
_cell.length_b   1.000
_cell.length_c   1.000
_cell.angle_alpha   90.00
_cell.angle_beta   90.00
_cell.angle_gamma   90.00
#
_symmetry.space_group_name_H-M   'P 1'
#
loop_
_entity.id
_entity.type
_entity.pdbx_description
1 polymer ?
#
loop_
_entity_poly.entity_id
_entity_poly.type
_entity_poly.pdbx_seq_one_letter_code
_entity_poly.pdbx_strand_id
1 'polypeptide(L)'
;GVPKTDIFIIDPEEQARLAYVDAKLGEEAAARAGADKYQDLAILNRIASARFGWQPRFFNPRLERWLHRVNVPTHVIWGDGDRIIPPAYAEAFHRLIPGSTLTMIPNAGHLPHVERAAAVAQAMQTFLRN
;
A
#
# COMPACT_ATOMS: atom_id res chain seq x y z
N GLY A 1 -1.74 -2.26 -16.39
CA GLY A 1 -1.96 -2.40 -14.93
C GLY A 1 -3.39 -2.77 -14.68
N VAL A 2 -3.69 -3.43 -13.56
CA VAL A 2 -5.07 -3.67 -13.13
C VAL A 2 -5.65 -2.41 -12.48
N PRO A 3 -6.97 -2.17 -12.51
CA PRO A 3 -7.57 -1.03 -11.82
C PRO A 3 -7.25 -1.06 -10.32
N LYS A 4 -6.88 0.09 -9.76
CA LYS A 4 -6.67 0.27 -8.32
C LYS A 4 -7.76 1.16 -7.74
N THR A 5 -7.96 1.10 -6.42
CA THR A 5 -8.90 2.00 -5.76
C THR A 5 -8.41 3.45 -5.88
N ASP A 6 -9.33 4.34 -6.21
CA ASP A 6 -9.05 5.76 -6.31
C ASP A 6 -9.40 6.46 -5.00
N ILE A 7 -8.38 6.57 -4.14
CA ILE A 7 -8.52 7.11 -2.79
C ILE A 7 -8.98 8.58 -2.75
N PHE A 8 -8.92 9.29 -3.88
CA PHE A 8 -9.34 10.69 -3.93
C PHE A 8 -10.83 10.89 -4.14
N ILE A 9 -11.54 9.87 -4.63
CA ILE A 9 -12.98 9.95 -4.94
C ILE A 9 -13.86 9.15 -3.98
N ILE A 10 -13.26 8.37 -3.08
CA ILE A 10 -13.96 7.69 -1.99
C ILE A 10 -13.84 8.49 -0.69
N ASP A 11 -14.79 8.26 0.23
CA ASP A 11 -14.77 8.86 1.55
C ASP A 11 -13.68 8.23 2.44
N PRO A 12 -13.21 8.95 3.48
CA PRO A 12 -12.13 8.47 4.33
C PRO A 12 -12.44 7.20 5.13
N GLU A 13 -13.70 6.96 5.50
CA GLU A 13 -14.10 5.76 6.23
C GLU A 13 -14.05 4.53 5.34
N GLU A 14 -14.56 4.64 4.12
CA GLU A 14 -14.47 3.56 3.12
C GLU A 14 -13.03 3.27 2.74
N GLN A 15 -12.20 4.31 2.55
CA GLN A 15 -10.76 4.12 2.33
C GLN A 15 -10.12 3.35 3.50
N ALA A 16 -10.49 3.68 4.74
CA ALA A 16 -9.99 2.99 5.92
C ALA A 16 -10.43 1.52 5.91
N ARG A 17 -11.70 1.20 5.66
CA ARG A 17 -12.17 -0.20 5.60
C ARG A 17 -11.46 -1.01 4.51
N LEU A 18 -11.27 -0.42 3.32
CA LEU A 18 -10.60 -1.09 2.20
C LEU A 18 -9.10 -1.34 2.44
N ALA A 19 -8.46 -0.55 3.30
CA ALA A 19 -7.05 -0.70 3.61
C ALA A 19 -6.72 -1.96 4.41
N TYR A 20 -7.70 -2.60 5.05
CA TYR A 20 -7.50 -3.78 5.89
C TYR A 20 -8.21 -5.02 5.34
N VAL A 21 -7.67 -6.21 5.60
CA VAL A 21 -8.43 -7.48 5.48
C VAL A 21 -9.15 -7.79 6.78
N ASP A 22 -8.52 -7.53 7.93
CA ASP A 22 -9.19 -7.63 9.24
C ASP A 22 -10.29 -6.57 9.37
N ALA A 23 -11.55 -7.02 9.35
CA ALA A 23 -12.71 -6.14 9.42
C ALA A 23 -12.76 -5.32 10.72
N LYS A 24 -12.30 -5.88 11.84
CA LYS A 24 -12.29 -5.16 13.13
C LYS A 24 -11.30 -4.00 13.07
N LEU A 25 -10.09 -4.25 12.56
CA LEU A 25 -9.09 -3.19 12.37
C LEU A 25 -9.58 -2.14 11.36
N GLY A 26 -10.27 -2.57 10.30
CA GLY A 26 -10.91 -1.68 9.33
C GLY A 26 -11.94 -0.74 9.96
N GLU A 27 -12.85 -1.27 10.79
CA GLU A 27 -13.86 -0.45 11.47
C GLU A 27 -13.25 0.47 12.54
N GLU A 28 -12.24 0.00 13.29
CA GLU A 28 -11.50 0.85 14.23
C GLU A 28 -10.78 2.00 13.53
N ALA A 29 -10.23 1.74 12.33
CA ALA A 29 -9.60 2.76 11.51
C ALA A 29 -10.63 3.75 10.93
N ALA A 30 -11.77 3.26 10.44
CA ALA A 30 -12.88 4.09 9.95
C ALA A 30 -13.43 5.01 11.04
N ALA A 31 -13.72 4.45 12.22
CA ALA A 31 -14.18 5.24 13.38
C ALA A 31 -13.16 6.32 13.78
N ARG A 32 -11.86 6.04 13.67
CA ARG A 32 -10.81 7.04 13.92
C ARG A 32 -10.78 8.12 12.85
N ALA A 33 -10.99 7.76 11.59
CA ALA A 33 -11.04 8.70 10.47
C ALA A 33 -12.25 9.66 10.58
N GLY A 34 -13.37 9.19 11.11
CA GLY A 34 -14.56 10.00 11.37
C GLY A 34 -14.53 10.84 12.66
N ALA A 35 -13.56 10.62 13.57
CA ALA A 35 -13.53 11.28 14.87
C ALA A 35 -13.02 12.74 14.84
N ASP A 36 -13.76 13.66 15.45
CA ASP A 36 -13.47 15.11 15.52
C ASP A 36 -12.04 15.46 15.94
N LYS A 37 -11.49 14.74 16.93
CA LYS A 37 -10.14 15.01 17.49
C LYS A 37 -8.99 14.85 16.49
N TYR A 38 -9.24 14.30 15.30
CA TYR A 38 -8.24 14.14 14.24
C TYR A 38 -8.66 14.75 12.90
N GLN A 39 -9.78 15.48 12.83
CA GLN A 39 -10.30 16.00 11.57
C GLN A 39 -9.30 16.95 10.87
N ASP A 40 -8.69 17.88 11.60
CA ASP A 40 -7.70 18.80 11.03
C ASP A 40 -6.49 18.05 10.45
N LEU A 41 -5.97 17.07 11.19
CA LEU A 41 -4.84 16.24 10.72
C LEU A 41 -5.23 15.38 9.52
N ALA A 42 -6.42 14.80 9.52
CA ALA A 42 -6.93 14.01 8.40
C ALA A 42 -7.10 14.88 7.14
N ILE A 43 -7.61 16.11 7.28
CA ILE A 43 -7.73 17.08 6.18
C ILE A 43 -6.34 17.48 5.67
N LEU A 44 -5.41 17.83 6.55
CA LEU A 44 -4.05 18.20 6.16
C LEU A 44 -3.33 17.06 5.44
N ASN A 45 -3.47 15.82 5.93
CA ASN A 45 -2.93 14.64 5.27
C ASN A 45 -3.55 14.46 3.88
N ARG A 46 -4.87 14.63 3.73
CA ARG A 46 -5.55 14.50 2.43
C ARG A 46 -5.13 15.59 1.45
N ILE A 47 -4.97 16.83 1.90
CA ILE A 47 -4.42 17.93 1.10
C ILE A 47 -3.00 17.60 0.65
N ALA A 48 -2.15 17.11 1.55
CA ALA A 48 -0.79 16.71 1.22
C ALA A 48 -0.78 15.56 0.19
N SER A 49 -1.55 14.51 0.40
CA SER A 49 -1.70 13.41 -0.56
C SER A 49 -2.17 13.90 -1.94
N ALA A 50 -3.14 14.81 -1.99
CA ALA A 50 -3.64 15.38 -3.24
C ALA A 50 -2.58 16.21 -3.96
N ARG A 51 -1.79 17.03 -3.24
CA ARG A 51 -0.72 17.83 -3.83
C ARG A 51 0.30 16.99 -4.59
N PHE A 52 0.65 15.80 -4.08
CA PHE A 52 1.64 14.93 -4.71
C PHE A 52 1.05 13.87 -5.63
N GLY A 53 -0.21 13.48 -5.42
CA GLY A 53 -0.81 12.31 -6.06
C GLY A 53 -2.00 12.57 -6.96
N TRP A 54 -2.64 13.75 -6.92
CA TRP A 54 -3.95 13.99 -7.58
C TRP A 54 -3.88 13.89 -9.11
N GLN A 55 -2.90 14.52 -9.73
CA GLN A 55 -2.62 14.35 -11.17
C GLN A 55 -1.24 13.73 -11.31
N PRO A 56 -1.11 12.52 -11.86
CA PRO A 56 -2.11 11.68 -12.57
C PRO A 56 -2.81 10.59 -11.71
N ARG A 57 -3.22 10.84 -10.46
CA ARG A 57 -3.89 9.87 -9.55
C ARG A 57 -3.01 8.70 -9.10
N PHE A 58 -1.81 8.99 -8.61
CA PHE A 58 -0.79 8.00 -8.24
C PHE A 58 -0.51 6.98 -9.37
N PHE A 59 -0.53 7.43 -10.62
CA PHE A 59 -0.34 6.58 -11.79
C PHE A 59 0.69 7.15 -12.75
N ASN A 60 1.89 6.57 -12.78
CA ASN A 60 2.88 6.94 -13.77
C ASN A 60 2.96 5.88 -14.88
N PRO A 61 2.38 6.10 -16.07
CA PRO A 61 2.41 5.12 -17.16
C PRO A 61 3.80 4.86 -17.71
N ARG A 62 4.79 5.70 -17.38
CA ARG A 62 6.18 5.54 -17.81
C ARG A 62 7.03 4.80 -16.78
N LEU A 63 6.55 4.58 -15.54
CA LEU A 63 7.33 3.98 -14.45
C LEU A 63 7.88 2.59 -14.83
N GLU A 64 7.05 1.77 -15.48
CA GLU A 64 7.43 0.44 -15.96
C GLU A 64 8.70 0.46 -16.83
N ARG A 65 8.90 1.53 -17.62
CA ARG A 65 10.10 1.68 -18.47
C ARG A 65 11.37 1.99 -17.69
N TRP A 66 11.28 2.32 -16.40
CA TRP A 66 12.41 2.73 -15.59
C TRP A 66 12.79 1.71 -14.50
N LEU A 67 11.90 0.78 -14.14
CA LEU A 67 12.15 -0.16 -13.03
C LEU A 67 13.36 -1.07 -13.26
N HIS A 68 13.70 -1.37 -14.53
CA HIS A 68 14.92 -2.10 -14.89
C HIS A 68 16.23 -1.42 -14.46
N ARG A 69 16.18 -0.12 -14.11
CA ARG A 69 17.35 0.65 -13.67
C ARG A 69 17.63 0.54 -12.17
N VAL A 70 16.72 -0.04 -11.40
CA VAL A 70 16.96 -0.30 -9.98
C VAL A 70 17.99 -1.42 -9.87
N ASN A 71 19.20 -1.06 -9.43
CA ASN A 71 20.38 -1.95 -9.38
C ASN A 71 20.84 -2.25 -7.95
N VAL A 72 20.08 -1.83 -6.94
CA VAL A 72 20.30 -2.16 -5.53
C VAL A 72 19.46 -3.38 -5.15
N PRO A 73 19.91 -4.20 -4.17
CA PRO A 73 19.08 -5.25 -3.60
C PRO A 73 17.70 -4.71 -3.24
N THR A 74 16.64 -5.37 -3.71
CA THR A 74 15.27 -4.90 -3.54
C THR A 74 14.38 -6.04 -3.08
N HIS A 75 13.59 -5.79 -2.04
CA HIS A 75 12.58 -6.72 -1.57
C HIS A 75 11.20 -6.07 -1.63
N VAL A 76 10.28 -6.71 -2.34
CA VAL A 76 8.87 -6.31 -2.45
C VAL A 76 8.09 -7.10 -1.41
N ILE A 77 7.38 -6.41 -0.51
CA ILE A 77 6.49 -7.01 0.47
C ILE A 77 5.08 -6.47 0.22
N TRP A 78 4.09 -7.34 0.13
CA TRP A 78 2.70 -6.96 -0.18
C TRP A 78 1.70 -7.80 0.60
N GLY A 79 0.50 -7.28 0.87
CA GLY A 79 -0.62 -8.08 1.38
C GLY A 79 -1.39 -8.75 0.24
N ASP A 80 -1.78 -10.01 0.41
CA ASP A 80 -2.53 -10.77 -0.61
C ASP A 80 -3.97 -10.28 -0.82
N GLY A 81 -4.52 -9.56 0.15
CA GLY A 81 -5.85 -8.98 0.13
C GLY A 81 -5.85 -7.45 -0.03
N ASP A 82 -4.78 -6.86 -0.57
CA ASP A 82 -4.72 -5.42 -0.80
C ASP A 82 -5.80 -4.97 -1.80
N ARG A 83 -6.82 -4.26 -1.29
CA ARG A 83 -7.92 -3.67 -2.07
C ARG A 83 -7.67 -2.23 -2.49
N ILE A 84 -6.59 -1.60 -2.01
CA ILE A 84 -6.20 -0.25 -2.43
C ILE A 84 -5.30 -0.34 -3.67
N ILE A 85 -4.25 -1.16 -3.62
CA ILE A 85 -3.33 -1.44 -4.73
C ILE A 85 -3.25 -2.97 -4.92
N PRO A 86 -3.98 -3.54 -5.90
CA PRO A 86 -4.10 -4.99 -6.02
C PRO A 86 -2.75 -5.74 -6.12
N PRO A 87 -2.67 -6.99 -5.63
CA PRO A 87 -1.43 -7.78 -5.61
C PRO A 87 -0.70 -7.93 -6.96
N ALA A 88 -1.41 -7.82 -8.08
CA ALA A 88 -0.82 -7.83 -9.43
C ALA A 88 0.24 -6.73 -9.63
N TYR A 89 0.18 -5.63 -8.86
CA TYR A 89 1.24 -4.63 -8.85
C TYR A 89 2.53 -5.18 -8.23
N ALA A 90 2.46 -5.91 -7.11
CA ALA A 90 3.63 -6.52 -6.47
C ALA A 90 4.36 -7.48 -7.42
N GLU A 91 3.59 -8.33 -8.12
CA GLU A 91 4.09 -9.24 -9.15
C GLU A 91 4.75 -8.48 -10.31
N ALA A 92 4.16 -7.35 -10.73
CA ALA A 92 4.73 -6.50 -11.75
C ALA A 92 6.06 -5.86 -11.29
N PHE A 93 6.12 -5.33 -10.06
CA PHE A 93 7.35 -4.79 -9.49
C PHE A 93 8.45 -5.87 -9.44
N HIS A 94 8.11 -7.06 -8.97
CA HIS A 94 9.06 -8.16 -8.89
C HIS A 94 9.60 -8.57 -10.27
N ARG A 95 8.71 -8.67 -11.27
CA ARG A 95 9.11 -8.99 -12.65
C ARG A 95 9.97 -7.92 -13.30
N LEU A 96 9.73 -6.64 -12.98
CA LEU A 96 10.36 -5.49 -13.65
C LEU A 96 11.63 -4.98 -12.96
N ILE A 97 11.84 -5.30 -11.69
CA ILE A 97 13.06 -4.96 -10.94
C ILE A 97 14.02 -6.16 -10.94
N PRO A 98 15.16 -6.07 -11.65
CA PRO A 98 16.12 -7.16 -11.75
C PRO A 98 16.65 -7.59 -10.37
N GLY A 99 16.66 -8.90 -10.12
CA GLY A 99 17.18 -9.43 -8.85
C GLY A 99 16.34 -9.12 -7.62
N SER A 100 15.15 -8.52 -7.78
CA SER A 100 14.25 -8.33 -6.64
C SER A 100 13.74 -9.68 -6.11
N THR A 101 13.34 -9.69 -4.84
CA THR A 101 12.57 -10.79 -4.24
C THR A 101 11.19 -10.30 -3.87
N LEU A 102 10.21 -11.20 -3.79
CA LEU A 102 8.83 -10.89 -3.44
C LEU A 102 8.36 -11.76 -2.28
N THR A 103 7.77 -11.15 -1.26
CA THR A 103 7.01 -11.83 -0.21
C THR A 103 5.59 -11.31 -0.19
N MET A 104 4.65 -12.22 -0.49
CA MET A 104 3.23 -11.99 -0.27
C MET A 104 2.87 -12.39 1.16
N ILE A 105 2.24 -11.47 1.89
CA ILE A 105 1.83 -11.65 3.28
C ILE A 105 0.39 -12.14 3.28
N PRO A 106 0.12 -13.38 3.75
CA PRO A 106 -1.20 -13.96 3.69
C PRO A 106 -2.16 -13.29 4.67
N ASN A 107 -3.43 -13.14 4.25
CA ASN A 107 -4.50 -12.53 5.04
C ASN A 107 -4.12 -11.13 5.54
N ALA A 108 -3.63 -10.28 4.63
CA ALA A 108 -3.27 -8.89 4.91
C ALA A 108 -3.70 -7.97 3.76
N GLY A 109 -4.20 -6.77 4.10
CA GLY A 109 -4.64 -5.76 3.15
C GLY A 109 -3.51 -4.84 2.69
N HIS A 110 -3.85 -3.57 2.50
CA HIS A 110 -2.93 -2.53 2.07
C HIS A 110 -1.87 -2.19 3.13
N LEU A 111 -2.13 -2.52 4.39
CA LEU A 111 -1.26 -2.22 5.52
C LEU A 111 -0.74 -3.52 6.16
N PRO A 112 0.05 -4.35 5.44
CA PRO A 112 0.48 -5.65 5.95
C PRO A 112 1.37 -5.54 7.20
N HIS A 113 2.08 -4.42 7.36
CA HIS A 113 2.90 -4.14 8.54
C HIS A 113 2.06 -3.83 9.79
N VAL A 114 0.79 -3.46 9.63
CA VAL A 114 -0.15 -3.28 10.75
C VAL A 114 -0.85 -4.60 11.05
N GLU A 115 -1.37 -5.28 10.03
CA GLU A 115 -2.15 -6.51 10.22
C GLU A 115 -1.30 -7.73 10.58
N ARG A 116 -0.08 -7.81 10.03
CA ARG A 116 0.82 -8.97 10.15
C ARG A 116 2.25 -8.51 10.44
N ALA A 117 2.40 -7.61 11.41
CA ALA A 117 3.69 -7.02 11.82
C ALA A 117 4.84 -8.04 11.94
N ALA A 118 4.61 -9.17 12.60
CA ALA A 118 5.63 -10.20 12.79
C ALA A 118 6.10 -10.84 11.47
N ALA A 119 5.17 -11.11 10.54
CA ALA A 119 5.49 -11.69 9.24
C ALA A 119 6.27 -10.70 8.36
N VAL A 120 5.86 -9.42 8.37
CA VAL A 120 6.59 -8.36 7.66
C VAL A 120 7.99 -8.18 8.25
N ALA A 121 8.12 -8.12 9.57
CA ALA A 121 9.41 -8.01 10.24
C ALA A 121 10.33 -9.19 9.91
N GLN A 122 9.79 -10.42 9.86
CA GLN A 122 10.54 -11.60 9.46
C GLN A 122 11.02 -11.51 8.01
N ALA A 123 10.16 -11.10 7.07
CA ALA A 123 10.52 -10.91 5.66
C ALA A 123 11.64 -9.88 5.50
N MET A 124 11.52 -8.72 6.18
CA MET A 124 12.56 -7.69 6.22
C MET A 124 13.88 -8.23 6.78
N GLN A 125 13.82 -8.92 7.92
CA GLN A 125 15.03 -9.45 8.55
C GLN A 125 15.73 -10.51 7.70
N THR A 126 14.97 -11.38 7.02
CA THR A 126 15.53 -12.36 6.09
C THR A 126 16.24 -11.67 4.93
N PHE A 127 15.63 -10.62 4.38
CA PHE A 127 16.26 -9.83 3.32
C PHE A 127 17.53 -9.12 3.78
N LEU A 128 17.54 -8.51 4.98
CA LEU A 128 18.68 -7.76 5.51
C LEU A 128 19.89 -8.62 5.92
N ARG A 129 19.70 -9.94 6.08
CA ARG A 129 20.77 -10.88 6.43
C ARG A 129 21.46 -11.51 5.21
N ASN A 130 20.92 -11.29 4.01
CA ASN A 130 21.47 -11.76 2.74
C ASN A 130 22.32 -10.66 2.09
#